data_AF-A0A517LBD7-F1
#
_entry.id   AF-A0A517LBD7-F1
#
_cell.length_a   1.000
_cell.length_b   1.000
_cell.length_c   1.000
_cell.angle_alpha   90.00
_cell.angle_beta   90.00
_cell.angle_gamma   90.00
#
_symmetry.space_group_name_H-M   'P 1'
#
loop_
_entity.id
_entity.type
_entity.pdbx_description
1 polymer ?
#
loop_
_entity_poly.entity_id
_entity_poly.type
_entity_poly.pdbx_seq_one_letter_code
_entity_poly.pdbx_strand_id
1 'polypeptide(L)'
;MDINFRRQQLLNGFGIKQLPAMTVMTASSTPVEDMEVAVGTVSCPSELQHQDQQPDRKFPDKDVPIHTLTLEAHKCPACGSRGKDTWVQPGKMCPVCSTVVE
;
A
#
# COMPACT_ATOMS: atom_id res chain seq x y z
N MET A 1 -4.96 -20.65 -31.92
CA MET A 1 -4.25 -20.93 -30.65
C MET A 1 -5.29 -21.22 -29.60
N ASP A 2 -5.19 -22.37 -28.93
CA ASP A 2 -6.14 -22.79 -27.90
C ASP A 2 -5.94 -21.96 -26.62
N ILE A 3 -6.98 -21.29 -26.15
CA ILE A 3 -6.95 -20.42 -24.96
C ILE A 3 -6.60 -21.23 -23.71
N ASN A 4 -7.03 -22.48 -23.63
CA ASN A 4 -6.73 -23.36 -22.51
C ASN A 4 -5.25 -23.77 -22.51
N PHE A 5 -4.66 -23.97 -23.69
CA PHE A 5 -3.23 -24.25 -23.81
C PHE A 5 -2.36 -23.08 -23.31
N ARG A 6 -2.71 -21.84 -23.69
CA ARG A 6 -1.99 -20.64 -23.22
C ARG A 6 -2.15 -20.46 -21.70
N ARG A 7 -3.33 -20.73 -21.17
CA ARG A 7 -3.61 -20.70 -19.72
C ARG A 7 -2.77 -21.73 -18.97
N GLN A 8 -2.63 -22.95 -19.49
CA GLN A 8 -1.83 -24.02 -18.86
C GLN A 8 -0.35 -23.65 -18.80
N GLN A 9 0.21 -23.07 -19.87
CA GLN A 9 1.61 -22.64 -19.89
C GLN A 9 1.91 -21.56 -18.84
N LEU A 10 1.00 -20.59 -18.66
CA LEU A 10 1.16 -19.56 -17.64
C LEU A 10 1.14 -20.16 -16.23
N LEU A 11 0.16 -21.03 -15.93
CA LEU A 11 0.09 -21.69 -14.62
C LEU A 11 1.36 -22.50 -14.32
N ASN A 12 1.88 -23.22 -15.32
CA ASN A 12 3.13 -23.98 -15.19
C ASN A 12 4.36 -23.08 -14.99
N GLY A 13 4.44 -21.95 -15.70
CA GLY A 13 5.54 -20.99 -15.56
C GLY A 13 5.62 -20.35 -14.17
N PHE A 14 4.49 -20.22 -13.47
CA PHE A 14 4.44 -19.75 -12.08
C PHE A 14 4.47 -20.89 -11.04
N GLY A 15 4.63 -22.15 -11.47
CA GLY A 15 4.65 -23.32 -10.58
C GLY A 15 3.31 -23.64 -9.92
N ILE A 16 2.20 -23.11 -10.44
CA ILE A 16 0.86 -23.26 -9.87
C ILE A 16 0.24 -24.55 -10.39
N LYS A 17 0.22 -25.59 -9.56
CA LYS A 17 -0.38 -26.89 -9.89
C LYS A 17 -1.91 -26.87 -9.83
N GLN A 18 -2.48 -26.02 -8.96
CA GLN A 18 -3.92 -25.89 -8.75
C GLN A 18 -4.26 -24.48 -8.25
N LEU A 19 -5.31 -23.89 -8.81
CA LEU A 19 -5.83 -22.61 -8.32
C LEU A 19 -6.61 -22.82 -7.02
N PRO A 20 -6.47 -21.94 -6.02
CA PRO A 20 -7.27 -21.99 -4.81
C PRO A 20 -8.75 -21.79 -5.13
N ALA A 21 -9.63 -22.42 -4.34
CA ALA A 21 -11.08 -22.21 -4.46
C ALA A 21 -11.41 -20.74 -4.14
N MET A 22 -12.01 -20.04 -5.10
CA MET A 22 -12.43 -18.65 -4.91
C MET A 22 -13.82 -18.60 -4.28
N THR A 23 -13.94 -17.93 -3.15
CA THR A 23 -15.25 -17.59 -2.56
C THR A 23 -15.85 -16.42 -3.34
N VAL A 24 -17.07 -16.61 -3.86
CA VAL A 24 -17.81 -15.57 -4.57
C VAL A 24 -18.45 -14.64 -3.54
N MET A 25 -18.12 -13.35 -3.58
CA MET A 25 -18.84 -12.35 -2.79
C MET A 25 -20.22 -12.10 -3.42
N THR A 26 -21.28 -12.52 -2.73
CA THR A 26 -22.65 -12.15 -3.08
C THR A 26 -22.87 -10.69 -2.74
N ALA A 27 -23.12 -9.84 -3.74
CA ALA A 27 -23.47 -8.45 -3.52
C ALA A 27 -24.86 -8.36 -2.87
N SER A 28 -24.92 -8.17 -1.55
CA SER A 28 -26.13 -7.74 -0.87
C SER A 28 -26.28 -6.24 -1.07
N SER A 29 -27.18 -5.84 -1.95
CA SER A 29 -27.50 -4.43 -2.22
C SER A 29 -28.09 -3.79 -0.97
N THR A 30 -27.32 -2.95 -0.29
CA THR A 30 -27.85 -1.92 0.62
C THR A 30 -27.40 -0.57 0.07
N PRO A 31 -28.29 0.42 -0.08
CA PRO A 31 -27.89 1.76 -0.50
C PRO A 31 -27.15 2.42 0.68
N VAL A 32 -25.83 2.55 0.53
CA VAL A 32 -25.00 3.38 1.40
C VAL A 32 -24.93 4.77 0.77
N GLU A 33 -25.58 5.75 1.39
CA GLU A 33 -25.36 7.16 1.10
C GLU A 33 -23.92 7.55 1.51
N ASP A 34 -23.26 8.33 0.65
CA ASP A 34 -21.94 8.95 0.77
C ASP A 34 -20.83 8.15 1.49
N MET A 35 -20.08 7.39 0.69
CA MET A 35 -18.85 6.73 1.13
C MET A 35 -17.68 7.30 0.33
N GLU A 36 -16.90 8.19 0.96
CA GLU A 36 -15.67 8.74 0.40
C GLU A 36 -14.66 7.60 0.18
N VAL A 37 -14.41 7.26 -1.09
CA VAL A 37 -13.54 6.16 -1.48
C VAL A 37 -12.08 6.63 -1.48
N ALA A 38 -11.35 6.34 -0.41
CA ALA A 38 -9.89 6.49 -0.39
C ALA A 38 -9.22 5.38 -1.23
N VAL A 39 -8.87 5.70 -2.47
CA VAL A 39 -8.15 4.78 -3.37
C VAL A 39 -6.66 4.79 -3.02
N GLY A 40 -6.23 3.83 -2.20
CA GLY A 40 -4.80 3.58 -1.95
C GLY A 40 -4.15 2.92 -3.17
N THR A 41 -3.24 3.62 -3.84
CA THR A 41 -2.39 3.02 -4.88
C THR A 41 -1.10 2.51 -4.24
N VAL A 42 -0.80 1.23 -4.46
CA VAL A 42 0.46 0.61 -4.03
C VAL A 42 1.38 0.60 -5.25
N SER A 43 2.45 1.41 -5.23
CA SER A 43 3.50 1.37 -6.25
C SER A 43 4.65 0.47 -5.80
N CYS A 44 5.02 -0.49 -6.65
CA CYS A 44 6.23 -1.28 -6.50
C CYS A 44 7.47 -0.41 -6.79
N PRO A 45 8.57 -0.53 -6.00
CA PRO A 45 9.78 0.22 -6.28
C PRO A 45 10.52 -0.42 -7.46
N SER A 46 10.60 0.28 -8.58
CA SER A 46 11.71 0.11 -9.52
C SER A 46 12.71 1.20 -9.23
N GLU A 47 13.95 0.80 -8.97
CA GLU A 47 15.10 1.65 -8.67
C GLU A 47 15.19 2.82 -9.67
N LEU A 48 15.04 4.05 -9.17
CA LEU A 48 15.43 5.23 -9.93
C LEU A 48 16.11 6.24 -9.00
N GLN A 49 17.27 6.67 -9.48
CA GLN A 49 18.22 7.58 -8.88
C GLN A 49 17.53 8.90 -8.51
N HIS A 50 17.68 9.33 -7.25
CA HIS A 50 17.23 10.64 -6.79
C HIS A 50 18.14 11.71 -7.37
N GLN A 51 17.71 12.37 -8.44
CA GLN A 51 18.13 13.73 -8.76
C GLN A 51 16.96 14.65 -8.41
N ASP A 52 17.19 15.50 -7.40
CA ASP A 52 16.22 16.43 -6.82
C ASP A 52 15.89 17.57 -7.81
N GLN A 53 15.17 17.25 -8.87
CA GLN A 53 14.51 18.23 -9.72
C GLN A 53 13.02 18.04 -9.53
N GLN A 54 12.47 18.77 -8.56
CA GLN A 54 11.02 18.93 -8.39
C GLN A 54 10.44 19.46 -9.71
N PRO A 55 9.62 18.69 -10.45
CA PRO A 55 8.98 19.22 -11.64
C PRO A 55 7.92 20.23 -11.20
N ASP A 56 7.94 21.42 -11.80
CA ASP A 56 6.92 22.48 -11.69
C ASP A 56 5.57 21.92 -12.18
N ARG A 57 4.92 21.12 -11.35
CA ARG A 57 3.57 20.64 -11.61
C ARG A 57 2.63 21.78 -11.24
N LYS A 58 2.33 22.63 -12.22
CA LYS A 58 1.13 23.47 -12.19
C LYS A 58 -0.10 22.56 -12.14
N PHE A 59 -0.50 22.18 -10.93
CA PHE A 59 -1.84 21.65 -10.70
C PHE A 59 -2.83 22.79 -10.99
N PRO A 60 -3.92 22.54 -11.74
CA PRO A 60 -4.95 23.54 -11.93
C PRO A 60 -5.52 23.92 -10.55
N ASP A 61 -5.28 25.18 -10.20
CA ASP A 61 -5.76 25.88 -9.01
C ASP A 61 -7.29 25.89 -9.03
N LYS A 62 -7.87 24.81 -8.51
CA LYS A 62 -9.28 24.75 -8.15
C LYS A 62 -9.31 24.39 -6.68
N ASP A 63 -9.14 25.40 -5.84
CA ASP A 63 -9.54 25.52 -4.42
C ASP A 63 -9.85 24.21 -3.67
N VAL A 64 -8.94 23.23 -3.70
CA VAL A 64 -8.96 22.12 -2.74
C VAL A 64 -8.12 22.60 -1.56
N PRO A 65 -8.72 22.90 -0.39
CA PRO A 65 -7.96 23.36 0.76
C PRO A 65 -7.01 22.23 1.21
N ILE A 66 -5.71 22.43 0.99
CA ILE A 66 -4.68 21.52 1.48
C ILE A 66 -4.49 21.82 2.96
N HIS A 67 -4.97 20.92 3.81
CA HIS A 67 -4.69 20.96 5.25
C HIS A 67 -3.42 20.16 5.55
N THR A 68 -2.38 20.82 6.06
CA THR A 68 -1.20 20.13 6.58
C THR A 68 -1.48 19.63 8.00
N LEU A 69 -1.42 18.32 8.19
CA LEU A 69 -1.51 17.70 9.51
C LEU A 69 -0.10 17.27 9.96
N THR A 70 0.36 17.79 11.09
CA THR A 70 1.58 17.31 11.75
C THR A 70 1.26 16.07 12.58
N LEU A 71 1.84 14.93 12.20
CA LEU A 71 1.70 13.69 12.96
C LEU A 71 2.90 13.51 13.89
N GLU A 72 2.64 13.17 15.15
CA GLU A 72 3.69 12.83 16.10
C GLU A 72 4.26 11.43 15.77
N ALA A 73 5.59 11.32 15.77
CA ALA A 73 6.30 10.07 15.53
C ALA A 73 7.24 9.78 16.70
N HIS A 74 7.24 8.54 17.18
CA HIS A 74 8.10 8.06 18.26
C HIS A 74 9.14 7.06 17.72
N LYS A 75 10.32 7.02 18.35
CA LYS A 75 11.31 5.97 18.06
C LYS A 75 10.82 4.64 18.61
N CYS A 76 10.88 3.59 17.80
CA CYS A 76 10.55 2.25 18.24
C CYS A 76 11.57 1.78 19.31
N PRO A 77 11.14 1.41 20.53
CA PRO A 77 12.05 1.06 21.62
C PRO A 77 12.82 -0.24 21.35
N ALA A 78 12.19 -1.21 20.69
CA ALA A 78 12.82 -2.50 20.36
C ALA A 78 13.84 -2.39 19.21
N CYS A 79 13.65 -1.45 18.28
CA CYS A 79 14.64 -1.16 17.24
C CYS A 79 15.76 -0.26 17.77
N GLY A 80 15.40 0.74 18.59
CA GLY A 80 16.35 1.67 19.21
C GLY A 80 17.35 0.96 20.11
N SER A 81 16.90 -0.03 20.90
CA SER A 81 17.79 -0.88 21.72
C SER A 81 18.76 -1.73 20.90
N ARG A 82 18.49 -1.92 19.60
CA ARG A 82 19.38 -2.61 18.64
C ARG A 82 20.21 -1.64 17.79
N GLY A 83 20.19 -0.35 18.12
CA GLY A 83 20.90 0.69 17.38
C GLY A 83 20.27 1.08 16.03
N LYS A 84 18.99 0.76 15.82
CA LYS A 84 18.26 1.13 14.60
C LYS A 84 17.29 2.28 14.88
N ASP A 85 17.37 3.33 14.06
CA ASP A 85 16.44 4.47 14.11
C ASP A 85 15.21 4.21 13.23
N THR A 86 14.19 3.58 13.85
CA THR A 86 12.88 3.38 13.23
C THR A 86 11.86 4.29 13.91
N TRP A 87 11.21 5.16 13.14
CA TRP A 87 10.15 6.05 13.61
C TRP A 87 8.78 5.49 13.26
N VAL A 88 7.86 5.53 14.22
CA VAL A 88 6.53 4.93 14.11
C VAL A 88 5.54 5.88 14.78
N GLN A 89 4.35 5.99 14.21
CA GLN A 89 3.27 6.71 14.87
C GLN A 89 2.86 5.98 16.17
N PRO A 90 2.66 6.69 17.29
CA PRO A 90 2.13 6.10 18.52
C PRO A 90 0.84 5.30 18.29
N GLY A 91 0.70 4.19 19.02
CA GLY A 91 -0.38 3.21 18.89
C GLY A 91 -0.27 2.28 17.67
N LYS A 92 0.76 2.41 16.82
CA LYS A 92 0.97 1.54 15.64
C LYS A 92 2.09 0.52 15.89
N MET A 93 2.03 -0.58 15.13
CA MET A 93 3.07 -1.61 15.13
C MET A 93 4.27 -1.14 14.31
N CYS A 94 5.47 -1.32 14.87
CA CYS A 94 6.71 -1.09 14.17
C CYS A 94 6.81 -2.02 12.94
N PRO A 95 7.07 -1.50 11.73
CA PRO A 95 7.13 -2.32 10.53
C PRO A 95 8.35 -3.26 10.48
N VAL A 96 9.35 -3.04 11.33
CA VAL A 96 10.60 -3.82 11.35
C VAL A 96 10.55 -4.97 12.35
N CYS A 97 9.99 -4.74 13.54
CA CYS A 97 10.02 -5.71 14.64
C CYS A 97 8.65 -6.04 15.23
N SER A 98 7.58 -5.47 14.68
CA SER A 98 6.18 -5.69 15.10
C SER A 98 5.84 -5.26 16.53
N THR A 99 6.75 -4.56 17.21
CA THR A 99 6.49 -3.97 18.53
C THR A 99 5.53 -2.80 18.39
N VAL A 100 4.44 -2.81 19.17
CA VAL A 100 3.55 -1.65 19.28
C VAL A 100 4.32 -0.51 19.95
N VAL A 101 4.35 0.66 19.32
CA VAL A 101 4.98 1.86 19.87
C VAL A 101 3.90 2.63 20.61
N GLU A 102 4.10 2.84 21.91
CA GLU A 102 3.20 3.64 22.75
C GLU A 102 3.37 5.15 22.54
#